data_AF-T0HH55-F1
#
_entry.id   AF-T0HH55-F1
#
_cell.length_a   1.000
_cell.length_b   1.000
_cell.length_c   1.000
_cell.angle_alpha   90.00
_cell.angle_beta   90.00
_cell.angle_gamma   90.00
#
_symmetry.space_group_name_H-M   'P 1'
#
loop_
_entity.id
_entity.type
_entity.pdbx_description
1 polymer ?
#
loop_
_entity_poly.entity_id
_entity_poly.type
_entity_poly.pdbx_seq_one_letter_code
_entity_poly.pdbx_strand_id
1 'polypeptide(L)' 'MTSRLNLPNDQEKNRAAAENFRPIGGRGPAVDEYTALQRQIDAGHYVDPHEIWDVVQALMEEGHQGYAEKLAEHLPD' A
#
# COMPACT_ATOMS: atom_id res chain seq x y z
N MET A 1 -33.45 37.19 -25.91
CA MET A 1 -33.37 35.84 -25.33
C MET A 1 -32.29 35.09 -26.07
N THR A 2 -31.07 35.07 -25.53
CA THR A 2 -29.96 34.32 -26.14
C THR A 2 -29.09 33.80 -25.02
N SER A 3 -28.98 32.49 -25.02
CA SER A 3 -28.51 31.62 -23.96
C SER A 3 -27.10 31.98 -23.48
N ARG A 4 -26.93 32.04 -22.16
CA ARG A 4 -25.62 31.97 -21.50
C ARG A 4 -24.96 30.68 -21.96
N LEU A 5 -23.84 30.83 -22.68
CA LEU A 5 -22.90 29.75 -22.97
C LEU A 5 -22.31 29.29 -21.64
N ASN A 6 -23.01 28.36 -20.98
CA ASN A 6 -22.57 27.72 -19.77
C ASN A 6 -21.57 26.66 -20.21
N LEU A 7 -20.30 27.05 -20.30
CA LEU A 7 -19.18 26.12 -20.48
C LEU A 7 -19.20 25.18 -19.26
N PRO A 8 -19.48 23.87 -19.41
CA PRO A 8 -19.31 22.95 -18.29
C PRO A 8 -17.82 22.82 -18.01
N ASN A 9 -17.39 23.58 -17.00
CA ASN A 9 -16.27 23.42 -16.10
C ASN A 9 -15.42 22.15 -16.35
N ASP A 10 -14.28 22.31 -17.01
CA ASP A 10 -13.26 21.26 -17.26
C ASP A 10 -12.69 20.62 -15.97
N GLN A 11 -13.10 21.13 -14.80
CA GLN A 11 -12.77 20.65 -13.46
C GLN A 11 -13.46 19.32 -13.09
N GLU A 12 -14.59 18.95 -13.70
CA GLU A 12 -15.28 17.71 -13.32
C GLU A 12 -14.56 16.43 -13.82
N LYS A 13 -13.74 16.54 -14.87
CA LYS A 13 -12.92 15.41 -15.35
C LYS A 13 -11.76 15.03 -14.42
N ASN A 14 -11.23 15.97 -13.65
CA ASN A 14 -10.12 15.68 -12.72
C ASN A 14 -10.57 15.08 -11.39
N ARG A 15 -11.88 15.11 -11.07
CA ARG A 15 -12.39 14.50 -9.83
C ARG A 15 -12.51 12.98 -9.94
N ALA A 16 -12.86 12.48 -11.13
CA ALA A 16 -12.97 11.04 -11.39
C ALA A 16 -11.62 10.31 -11.53
N ALA A 17 -10.50 11.03 -11.65
CA ALA A 17 -9.17 10.44 -11.71
C ALA A 17 -8.59 10.12 -10.31
N ALA A 18 -9.08 10.77 -9.26
CA ALA A 18 -8.58 10.54 -7.89
C ALA A 18 -9.14 9.26 -7.24
N GLU A 19 -10.27 8.74 -7.73
CA GLU A 19 -10.90 7.50 -7.23
C GLU A 19 -10.43 6.23 -7.96
N ASN A 20 -9.55 6.37 -8.95
CA ASN A 20 -8.97 5.26 -9.72
C ASN A 20 -7.45 5.10 -9.52
N PHE A 21 -6.90 5.60 -8.41
CA PHE A 21 -5.69 4.99 -7.85
C PHE A 21 -6.04 3.67 -7.17
N ARG A 22 -6.65 2.76 -7.93
CA ARG A 22 -6.59 1.33 -7.61
C ARG A 22 -5.22 0.89 -8.11
N PRO A 23 -4.26 0.56 -7.23
CA PRO A 23 -2.98 0.05 -7.67
C PRO A 23 -3.23 -1.13 -8.62
N ILE A 24 -2.59 -1.05 -9.78
CA ILE A 24 -2.74 -1.99 -10.88
C ILE A 24 -2.10 -3.31 -10.42
N GLY A 25 -2.94 -4.26 -10.00
CA GLY A 25 -2.58 -5.69 -9.92
C GLY A 25 -2.24 -6.22 -8.52
N GLY A 26 -3.21 -6.90 -7.91
CA GLY A 26 -3.02 -8.19 -7.22
C GLY A 26 -1.92 -8.36 -6.16
N ARG A 27 -1.39 -7.27 -5.60
CA ARG A 27 -0.40 -7.26 -4.53
C ARG A 27 -0.96 -6.35 -3.44
N GLY A 28 -1.36 -6.93 -2.32
CA GLY A 28 -1.91 -6.19 -1.19
C GLY A 28 -0.97 -5.10 -0.68
N PRO A 29 -1.48 -4.00 -0.08
CA PRO A 29 -0.64 -3.00 0.56
C PRO A 29 0.37 -3.63 1.54
N ALA A 30 -0.02 -4.69 2.26
CA ALA A 30 0.87 -5.40 3.17
C ALA A 30 2.07 -6.07 2.47
N VAL A 31 1.94 -6.48 1.21
CA VAL A 31 3.05 -7.11 0.45
C VAL A 31 4.04 -6.06 -0.07
N ASP A 32 3.58 -4.84 -0.34
CA ASP A 32 4.46 -3.72 -0.65
C ASP A 32 5.24 -3.29 0.61
N GLU A 33 4.58 -3.22 1.76
CA GLU A 33 5.22 -2.95 3.05
C GLU A 33 6.23 -4.05 3.43
N TYR A 34 5.88 -5.33 3.24
CA TYR A 34 6.80 -6.46 3.35
C TYR A 34 8.06 -6.24 2.51
N THR A 35 7.88 -5.83 1.24
CA THR A 35 9.01 -5.65 0.32
C THR A 35 9.90 -4.48 0.75
N ALA A 36 9.32 -3.40 1.28
CA ALA A 36 10.06 -2.28 1.82
C ALA A 36 10.86 -2.66 3.06
N LEU A 37 10.22 -3.34 4.03
CA LEU A 37 10.86 -3.87 5.24
C LEU A 37 11.98 -4.85 4.92
N GLN A 38 11.74 -5.80 4.04
CA GLN A 38 12.75 -6.79 3.65
C GLN A 38 13.99 -6.13 3.05
N ARG A 39 13.84 -5.06 2.26
CA ARG A 39 14.97 -4.30 1.71
C ARG A 39 15.76 -3.57 2.79
N GLN A 40 15.09 -3.03 3.81
CA GLN A 40 15.77 -2.39 4.94
C GLN A 40 16.59 -3.41 5.74
N ILE A 41 16.00 -4.57 6.02
CA ILE A 41 16.67 -5.69 6.70
C ILE A 41 17.87 -6.19 5.89
N ASP A 42 17.71 -6.39 4.57
CA ASP A 42 18.78 -6.84 3.65
C ASP A 42 19.94 -5.82 3.57
N ALA A 43 19.61 -4.52 3.59
CA ALA A 43 20.59 -3.45 3.66
C ALA A 43 21.26 -3.30 5.03
N GLY A 44 20.87 -4.10 6.04
CA GLY A 44 21.40 -4.05 7.40
C GLY A 44 20.92 -2.83 8.20
N HIS A 45 19.84 -2.17 7.77
CA HIS A 45 19.21 -1.12 8.56
C HIS A 45 18.49 -1.74 9.75
N TYR A 46 18.58 -1.08 10.91
CA TYR A 46 17.75 -1.43 12.05
C TYR A 46 16.29 -1.15 11.69
N VAL A 47 15.48 -2.19 11.80
CA VAL A 47 14.04 -2.13 11.67
C VAL A 47 13.46 -2.44 13.04
N ASP A 48 12.47 -1.65 13.46
CA ASP A 48 11.84 -1.86 14.75
C ASP A 48 11.01 -3.17 14.74
N PRO A 49 11.14 -4.03 15.77
CA PRO A 49 10.35 -5.25 15.87
C PRO A 49 8.83 -5.01 15.83
N HIS A 50 8.32 -3.89 16.34
CA HIS A 50 6.89 -3.61 16.23
C HIS A 50 6.47 -3.30 14.80
N GLU A 51 7.32 -2.66 14.00
CA GLU A 51 7.05 -2.38 12.57
C GLU A 51 6.99 -3.69 11.77
N ILE A 52 7.89 -4.63 12.07
CA ILE A 52 7.85 -5.99 11.52
C ILE A 52 6.55 -6.69 11.93
N TRP A 53 6.16 -6.60 13.21
CA TRP A 53 4.94 -7.24 13.70
C TRP A 53 3.66 -6.67 13.08
N ASP A 54 3.58 -5.36 12.87
CA ASP A 54 2.44 -4.70 12.24
C ASP A 54 2.19 -5.23 10.81
N VAL A 55 3.27 -5.35 10.03
CA VAL A 55 3.21 -5.88 8.67
C VAL A 55 2.96 -7.38 8.66
N VAL A 56 3.47 -8.15 9.63
CA VAL A 56 3.11 -9.56 9.83
C VAL A 56 1.61 -9.71 10.05
N GLN A 57 0.98 -8.88 10.89
CA GLN A 57 -0.47 -8.90 11.11
C GLN A 57 -1.22 -8.57 9.82
N ALA A 58 -0.85 -7.47 9.14
CA ALA A 58 -1.49 -7.06 7.89
C ALA A 58 -1.40 -8.16 6.81
N LEU A 59 -0.24 -8.81 6.67
CA LEU A 59 -0.06 -9.94 5.76
C LEU A 59 -0.95 -11.13 6.14
N MET A 60 -1.13 -11.43 7.44
CA MET A 60 -2.04 -12.49 7.87
C MET A 60 -3.51 -12.15 7.59
N GLU A 61 -3.92 -10.90 7.82
CA GLU A 61 -5.28 -10.42 7.51
C GLU A 61 -5.58 -10.48 6.00
N GLU A 62 -4.58 -10.21 5.16
CA GLU A 62 -4.69 -10.33 3.70
C GLU A 62 -4.54 -11.79 3.18
N GLY A 63 -4.28 -12.77 4.06
CA GLY A 63 -4.12 -14.18 3.70
C GLY A 63 -2.74 -14.54 3.13
N HIS A 64 -1.76 -13.66 3.30
CA HIS A 64 -0.37 -13.80 2.88
C HIS A 64 0.51 -14.45 3.96
N GLN A 65 0.05 -15.57 4.54
CA GLN A 65 0.72 -16.24 5.67
C GLN A 65 2.21 -16.55 5.40
N GLY A 66 2.57 -17.03 4.20
CA GLY A 66 3.97 -17.36 3.89
C GLY A 66 4.92 -16.15 3.84
N TYR A 67 4.40 -14.94 3.62
CA TYR A 67 5.20 -13.70 3.74
C TYR A 67 5.30 -13.27 5.21
N ALA A 68 4.20 -13.42 5.96
CA ALA A 68 4.14 -13.12 7.39
C ALA A 68 5.12 -14.00 8.19
N GLU A 69 5.17 -15.30 7.91
CA GLU A 69 6.08 -16.24 8.57
C GLU A 69 7.55 -15.86 8.34
N LYS A 70 7.92 -15.49 7.11
CA LYS A 70 9.29 -15.03 6.79
C LYS A 70 9.67 -13.75 7.52
N LEU A 71 8.74 -12.81 7.61
CA LEU A 71 9.02 -11.55 8.30
C LEU A 71 9.13 -11.77 9.82
N ALA A 72 8.34 -12.69 10.38
CA ALA A 72 8.40 -13.07 11.79
C ALA A 72 9.73 -13.73 12.19
N GLU A 73 10.46 -14.39 11.27
CA GLU A 73 11.81 -14.92 11.53
C GLU A 73 12.83 -13.83 11.90
N HIS A 74 12.53 -12.55 11.59
CA HIS A 74 13.39 -11.41 11.92
C HIS A 74 13.07 -10.77 13.27
N LEU A 75 12.00 -11.21 13.96
CA LEU A 75 11.67 -10.73 15.29
C LEU A 75 12.62 -11.32 16.35
N PRO A 76 13.01 -10.55 17.38
CA PRO A 76 13.71 -11.08 18.53
C PRO A 76 12.80 -12.01 19.34
N ASP A 77 13.39 -13.06 19.93
CA ASP A 77 12.74 -14.07 20.79
C ASP A 77 12.12 -13.46 22.08
#